data_AF-M1VEC9-F1
#
_entry.id   AF-M1VEC9-F1
#
_cell.length_a   1.000
_cell.length_b   1.000
_cell.length_c   1.000
_cell.angle_alpha   90.00
_cell.angle_beta   90.00
_cell.angle_gamma   90.00
#
_symmetry.space_group_name_H-M   'P 1'
#
loop_
_entity.id
_entity.type
_entity.pdbx_description
1 polymer ?
#
loop_
_entity_poly.entity_id
_entity_poly.type
_entity_poly.pdbx_seq_one_letter_code
_entity_poly.pdbx_strand_id
1 'polypeptide(L)'
;RVPKPGSQPLVEIFDTYPPGWMAHYQARNYIEIDPTVRDGAASPNMIIWPDADAAEQPSLWRDARDFGMSVGAAQSSWAARGVFGLLTTARRSDRLTPAEINSLTLQANWLAHLSHSLMGRFLVAKLSPAASISLTKREREVLSWTSEGRTASEIGEQ
;
A
#
# COMPACT_ATOMS: atom_id res chain seq x y z
N ARG A 1 4.56 -9.73 5.81
CA ARG A 1 5.22 -10.81 5.01
C ARG A 1 6.66 -10.37 4.74
N VAL A 2 7.64 -11.27 4.87
CA VAL A 2 9.01 -10.99 4.42
C VAL A 2 8.97 -10.85 2.89
N PRO A 3 9.48 -9.75 2.30
CA PRO A 3 9.50 -9.57 0.85
C PRO A 3 10.36 -10.67 0.23
N LYS A 4 9.91 -11.28 -0.88
CA LYS A 4 10.78 -12.12 -1.69
C LYS A 4 11.91 -11.25 -2.26
N PRO A 5 13.19 -11.62 -2.10
CA PRO A 5 14.28 -10.97 -2.81
C PRO A 5 14.08 -11.14 -4.32
N GLY A 6 14.08 -10.03 -5.08
CA GLY A 6 14.17 -10.05 -6.54
C GLY A 6 12.88 -9.74 -7.32
N SER A 7 11.74 -9.49 -6.66
CA SER A 7 10.55 -8.97 -7.34
C SER A 7 10.26 -7.57 -6.83
N GLN A 8 10.53 -6.54 -7.64
CA GLN A 8 9.99 -5.21 -7.37
C GLN A 8 8.46 -5.34 -7.37
N PRO A 9 7.76 -4.97 -6.28
CA PRO A 9 6.31 -5.00 -6.27
C PRO A 9 5.81 -4.08 -7.39
N LEU A 10 4.94 -4.61 -8.24
CA LEU A 10 4.30 -3.78 -9.25
C LEU A 10 3.32 -2.85 -8.55
N VAL A 11 3.59 -1.55 -8.62
CA VAL A 11 2.78 -0.49 -8.00
C VAL A 11 2.06 0.27 -9.10
N GLU A 12 0.74 0.32 -9.01
CA GLU A 12 -0.11 1.20 -9.83
C GLU A 12 -0.68 2.31 -8.96
N ILE A 13 -0.55 3.55 -9.41
CA ILE A 13 -1.03 4.73 -8.68
C ILE A 13 -2.10 5.40 -9.54
N PHE A 14 -3.26 5.65 -8.93
CA PHE A 14 -4.34 6.43 -9.51
C PHE A 14 -4.53 7.65 -8.62
N ASP A 15 -4.43 8.83 -9.19
CA ASP A 15 -4.49 10.06 -8.43
C ASP A 15 -5.32 11.14 -9.11
N THR A 16 -5.70 12.11 -8.31
CA THR A 16 -6.33 13.38 -8.74
C THR A 16 -5.50 14.56 -8.24
N TYR A 17 -4.20 14.34 -8.04
CA TYR A 17 -3.30 15.35 -7.48
C TYR A 17 -3.04 16.49 -8.47
N PRO A 18 -2.52 17.63 -7.98
CA PRO A 18 -2.14 18.74 -8.84
C PRO A 18 -1.21 18.28 -9.98
N PRO A 19 -1.38 18.82 -11.20
CA PRO A 19 -0.56 18.46 -12.34
C PRO A 19 0.93 18.55 -12.04
N GLY A 20 1.69 17.53 -12.45
CA GLY A 20 3.14 17.47 -12.25
C GLY A 20 3.59 16.87 -10.92
N TRP A 21 2.71 16.76 -9.92
CA TRP A 21 3.09 16.18 -8.63
C TRP A 21 3.56 14.73 -8.76
N MET A 22 2.77 13.86 -9.41
CA MET A 22 3.15 12.45 -9.52
C MET A 22 4.38 12.23 -10.39
N ALA A 23 4.62 13.08 -11.40
CA ALA A 23 5.85 13.05 -12.18
C ALA A 23 7.07 13.38 -11.30
N HIS A 24 6.94 14.40 -10.43
CA HIS A 24 7.96 14.76 -9.45
C HIS A 24 8.18 13.65 -8.41
N TYR A 25 7.09 13.06 -7.90
CA TYR A 25 7.12 11.95 -6.94
C TYR A 25 7.88 10.75 -7.49
N GLN A 26 7.62 10.38 -8.75
CA GLN A 26 8.32 9.30 -9.45
C GLN A 26 9.78 9.64 -9.73
N ALA A 27 10.08 10.85 -10.21
CA ALA A 27 11.45 11.28 -10.51
C ALA A 27 12.36 11.30 -9.28
N ARG A 28 11.80 11.57 -8.10
CA ARG A 28 12.50 11.54 -6.81
C ARG A 28 12.47 10.18 -6.12
N ASN A 29 11.81 9.18 -6.72
CA ASN A 29 11.60 7.85 -6.17
C ASN A 29 11.01 7.88 -4.74
N TYR A 30 10.02 8.74 -4.52
CA TYR A 30 9.48 8.96 -3.19
C TYR A 30 8.75 7.75 -2.60
N ILE A 31 8.29 6.82 -3.43
CA ILE A 31 7.69 5.55 -2.99
C ILE A 31 8.57 4.78 -1.98
N GLU A 32 9.90 4.86 -2.10
CA GLU A 32 10.85 4.15 -1.23
C GLU A 32 11.01 4.80 0.15
N ILE A 33 10.76 6.12 0.25
CA ILE A 33 10.95 6.89 1.48
C ILE A 33 9.65 7.39 2.09
N ASP A 34 8.51 7.13 1.43
CA ASP A 34 7.19 7.56 1.87
C ASP A 34 6.80 6.80 3.14
N PRO A 35 6.75 7.46 4.31
CA PRO A 35 6.41 6.79 5.55
C PRO A 35 4.96 6.31 5.54
N THR A 36 4.05 6.90 4.74
CA THR A 36 2.66 6.42 4.68
C THR A 36 2.56 5.05 4.01
N VAL A 37 3.41 4.77 3.02
CA VAL A 37 3.50 3.46 2.37
C VAL A 37 4.10 2.44 3.34
N ARG A 38 5.24 2.79 3.95
CA ARG A 38 5.93 1.91 4.92
C ARG A 38 5.04 1.58 6.12
N ASP A 39 4.48 2.60 6.76
CA ASP A 39 3.72 2.45 8.00
C ASP A 39 2.33 1.84 7.70
N GLY A 40 1.76 2.13 6.53
CA GLY A 40 0.50 1.53 6.08
C GLY A 40 0.62 0.04 5.78
N ALA A 41 1.78 -0.41 5.30
CA ALA A 41 2.07 -1.83 5.14
C ALA A 41 2.26 -2.56 6.48
N ALA A 42 2.61 -1.84 7.54
CA ALA A 42 2.82 -2.39 8.87
C ALA A 42 1.57 -2.33 9.77
N SER A 43 0.68 -1.36 9.55
CA SER A 43 -0.45 -1.06 10.43
C SER A 43 -1.74 -0.75 9.65
N PRO A 44 -2.92 -1.19 10.14
CA PRO A 44 -4.22 -0.83 9.58
C PRO A 44 -4.71 0.57 10.02
N ASN A 45 -3.97 1.25 10.90
CA ASN A 45 -4.40 2.54 11.45
C ASN A 45 -4.33 3.64 10.39
N MET A 46 -5.22 4.62 10.52
CA MET A 46 -5.15 5.83 9.70
C MET A 46 -3.86 6.59 10.01
N ILE A 47 -3.15 6.99 8.97
CA ILE A 47 -1.88 7.70 9.05
C ILE A 47 -2.13 9.14 8.70
N ILE A 48 -1.79 10.05 9.60
CA ILE A 48 -1.85 11.49 9.33
C ILE A 48 -0.49 11.93 8.81
N TRP A 49 -0.51 12.71 7.72
CA TRP A 49 0.71 13.28 7.18
C TRP A 49 1.39 14.16 8.24
N PRO A 50 2.72 14.05 8.39
CA PRO A 50 3.44 14.89 9.32
C PRO A 50 3.43 16.36 8.86
N ASP A 51 3.76 17.25 9.79
CA ASP A 51 3.97 18.65 9.46
C ASP A 51 5.22 18.80 8.58
N ALA A 52 5.04 19.28 7.35
CA ALA A 52 6.13 19.44 6.39
C ALA A 52 7.28 20.35 6.87
N ASP A 53 7.00 21.26 7.83
CA ASP A 53 8.00 22.19 8.36
C ASP A 53 8.84 21.60 9.50
N ALA A 54 8.51 20.39 9.98
CA ALA A 54 9.29 19.74 11.01
C ALA A 54 10.66 19.30 10.46
N ALA A 55 11.73 19.67 11.17
CA ALA A 55 13.11 19.58 10.70
C ALA A 55 13.58 18.16 10.31
N GLU A 56 12.95 17.12 10.86
CA GLU A 56 13.30 15.72 10.61
C GLU A 56 12.51 15.06 9.47
N GLN A 57 11.61 15.81 8.82
CA GLN A 57 10.72 15.21 7.84
C GLN A 57 11.35 15.06 6.45
N PRO A 58 11.07 13.95 5.75
CA PRO A 58 11.50 13.75 4.37
C PRO A 58 11.16 14.94 3.47
N SER A 59 12.02 15.23 2.49
CA SER A 59 11.78 16.29 1.49
C SER A 59 10.45 16.13 0.76
N LEU A 60 9.93 14.89 0.68
CA LEU A 60 8.60 14.55 0.21
C LEU A 60 7.52 15.53 0.70
N TRP A 61 7.48 15.85 2.00
CA TRP A 61 6.39 16.65 2.57
C TRP A 61 6.52 18.14 2.22
N ARG A 62 7.75 18.65 2.14
CA ARG A 62 8.02 20.02 1.69
C ARG A 62 7.64 20.18 0.21
N ASP A 63 8.06 19.24 -0.62
CA ASP A 63 7.70 19.23 -2.03
C ASP A 63 6.17 19.09 -2.20
N ALA A 64 5.50 18.21 -1.45
CA ALA A 64 4.04 18.06 -1.50
C ALA A 64 3.33 19.39 -1.17
N ARG A 65 3.84 20.13 -0.19
CA ARG A 65 3.34 21.46 0.16
C ARG A 65 3.52 22.48 -0.95
N ASP A 66 4.66 22.47 -1.65
CA ASP A 66 4.91 23.38 -2.78
C ASP A 66 3.92 23.15 -3.94
N PHE A 67 3.46 21.91 -4.10
CA PHE A 67 2.37 21.57 -5.03
C PHE A 67 0.97 21.86 -4.47
N GLY A 68 0.86 22.41 -3.26
CA GLY A 68 -0.41 22.79 -2.63
C GLY A 68 -1.05 21.70 -1.75
N MET A 69 -0.34 20.63 -1.43
CA MET A 69 -0.83 19.58 -0.54
C MET A 69 -0.15 19.68 0.83
N SER A 70 -0.76 20.47 1.72
CA SER A 70 -0.17 20.76 3.03
C SER A 70 -0.55 19.76 4.11
N VAL A 71 -1.74 19.15 3.99
CA VAL A 71 -2.28 18.22 4.98
C VAL A 71 -2.93 17.05 4.27
N GLY A 72 -2.81 15.85 4.86
CA GLY A 72 -3.40 14.65 4.31
C GLY A 72 -3.53 13.53 5.32
N ALA A 73 -4.29 12.52 4.92
CA ALA A 73 -4.48 11.28 5.65
C ALA A 73 -4.40 10.11 4.67
N ALA A 74 -3.75 9.03 5.11
CA ALA A 74 -3.64 7.80 4.35
C ALA A 74 -4.26 6.64 5.15
N GLN A 75 -4.99 5.78 4.45
CA GLN A 75 -5.63 4.62 5.03
C GLN A 75 -5.23 3.38 4.23
N SER A 76 -4.57 2.45 4.93
CA SER A 76 -4.19 1.17 4.35
C SER A 76 -5.38 0.24 4.22
N SER A 77 -5.28 -0.67 3.25
CA SER A 77 -6.25 -1.73 3.00
C SER A 77 -5.54 -2.94 2.42
N TRP A 78 -6.05 -4.12 2.73
CA TRP A 78 -5.52 -5.39 2.24
C TRP A 78 -6.63 -6.16 1.54
N ALA A 79 -6.32 -6.67 0.35
CA ALA A 79 -7.22 -7.51 -0.42
C ALA A 79 -6.73 -8.97 -0.45
N ALA A 80 -7.53 -9.83 -1.05
CA ALA A 80 -7.19 -11.24 -1.24
C ALA A 80 -5.80 -11.40 -1.88
N ARG A 81 -5.13 -12.51 -1.56
CA ARG A 81 -3.81 -12.87 -2.09
C ARG A 81 -2.67 -11.93 -1.67
N GLY A 82 -2.89 -11.09 -0.66
CA GLY A 82 -1.86 -10.26 -0.04
C GLY A 82 -1.54 -9.00 -0.83
N VAL A 83 -2.49 -8.52 -1.63
CA VAL A 83 -2.36 -7.23 -2.34
C VAL A 83 -2.58 -6.11 -1.33
N PHE A 84 -1.63 -5.18 -1.31
CA PHE A 84 -1.65 -3.99 -0.48
C PHE A 84 -2.19 -2.81 -1.28
N GLY A 85 -3.00 -1.97 -0.65
CA GLY A 85 -3.55 -0.77 -1.23
C GLY A 85 -3.57 0.36 -0.21
N LEU A 86 -3.31 1.57 -0.68
CA LEU A 86 -3.25 2.77 0.14
C LEU A 86 -4.16 3.81 -0.49
N LEU A 87 -5.17 4.25 0.27
CA LEU A 87 -6.01 5.38 -0.12
C LEU A 87 -5.50 6.61 0.60
N THR A 88 -5.08 7.62 -0.15
CA THR A 88 -4.56 8.86 0.40
C THR A 88 -5.40 10.04 -0.05
N THR A 89 -5.80 10.88 0.90
CA THR A 89 -6.48 12.14 0.63
C THR A 89 -5.62 13.29 1.14
N ALA A 90 -5.53 14.35 0.35
CA ALA A 90 -4.78 15.55 0.74
C ALA A 90 -5.55 16.80 0.32
N ARG A 91 -5.31 17.90 1.03
CA ARG A 91 -5.94 19.19 0.73
C ARG A 91 -5.00 20.37 1.00
N ARG A 92 -5.30 21.48 0.34
CA ARG A 92 -4.74 22.80 0.62
C ARG A 92 -5.60 23.51 1.67
N SER A 93 -5.51 23.11 2.93
CA SER A 93 -6.34 23.70 3.98
C SER A 93 -5.68 23.55 5.36
N ASP A 94 -6.40 23.96 6.39
CA ASP A 94 -6.02 23.88 7.79
C ASP A 94 -5.77 22.43 8.23
N ARG A 95 -4.95 22.33 9.28
CA ARG A 95 -4.60 21.08 9.96
C ARG A 95 -5.85 20.30 10.34
N LEU A 96 -5.80 19.00 10.16
CA LEU A 96 -6.85 18.10 10.61
C LEU A 96 -6.97 18.19 12.14
N THR A 97 -8.18 18.49 12.62
CA THR A 97 -8.46 18.50 14.06
C THR A 97 -8.66 17.08 14.57
N PRO A 98 -8.42 16.79 15.87
CA PRO A 98 -8.70 15.48 16.43
C PRO A 98 -10.15 15.00 16.23
N ALA A 99 -11.11 15.93 16.29
CA ALA A 99 -12.53 15.65 16.05
C ALA A 99 -12.79 15.24 14.58
N GLU A 100 -12.17 15.94 13.64
CA GLU A 100 -12.24 15.64 12.21
C GLU A 100 -11.61 14.27 11.90
N ILE A 101 -10.43 14.00 12.45
CA ILE A 101 -9.73 12.71 12.32
C ILE A 101 -10.63 11.56 12.80
N ASN A 102 -11.24 11.71 13.99
CA ASN A 102 -12.13 10.71 14.54
C ASN A 102 -13.35 10.46 13.63
N SER A 103 -13.97 11.53 13.12
CA SER A 103 -15.09 11.42 12.18
C SER A 103 -14.71 10.76 10.85
N LEU A 104 -13.50 11.01 10.36
CA LEU A 104 -13.02 10.48 9.07
C LEU A 104 -12.56 9.03 9.17
N THR A 105 -12.07 8.60 10.32
CA THR A 105 -11.38 7.29 10.48
C THR A 105 -12.22 6.13 9.94
N LEU A 106 -13.47 6.03 10.37
CA LEU A 106 -14.36 4.95 9.92
C LEU A 106 -14.66 5.06 8.42
N GLN A 107 -14.99 6.26 7.95
CA GLN A 107 -15.36 6.49 6.55
C GLN A 107 -14.19 6.21 5.60
N ALA A 108 -12.98 6.67 5.95
CA ALA A 108 -11.76 6.42 5.20
C ALA A 108 -11.43 4.93 5.17
N ASN A 109 -11.58 4.22 6.29
CA ASN A 109 -11.38 2.77 6.33
C ASN A 109 -12.34 2.03 5.40
N TRP A 110 -13.64 2.32 5.49
CA TRP A 110 -14.64 1.73 4.61
C TRP A 110 -14.35 2.03 3.14
N LEU A 111 -14.04 3.28 2.81
CA LEU A 111 -13.77 3.70 1.44
C LEU A 111 -12.51 3.03 0.89
N ALA A 112 -11.43 2.94 1.67
CA ALA A 112 -10.19 2.29 1.26
C ALA A 112 -10.41 0.80 0.95
N HIS A 113 -11.07 0.08 1.86
CA HIS A 113 -11.33 -1.35 1.69
C HIS A 113 -12.31 -1.63 0.55
N LEU A 114 -13.38 -0.83 0.41
CA LEU A 114 -14.34 -0.99 -0.68
C LEU A 114 -13.70 -0.69 -2.03
N SER A 115 -12.98 0.43 -2.15
CA SER A 115 -12.29 0.81 -3.39
C SER A 115 -11.28 -0.24 -3.80
N HIS A 116 -10.43 -0.69 -2.87
CA HIS A 116 -9.46 -1.74 -3.14
C HIS A 116 -10.13 -3.06 -3.54
N SER A 117 -11.22 -3.46 -2.88
CA SER A 117 -11.95 -4.69 -3.25
C SER A 117 -12.55 -4.61 -4.66
N LEU A 118 -13.08 -3.46 -5.05
CA LEU A 118 -13.65 -3.24 -6.39
C LEU A 118 -12.56 -3.15 -7.46
N MET A 119 -11.52 -2.34 -7.22
CA MET A 119 -10.39 -2.18 -8.13
C MET A 119 -9.63 -3.50 -8.32
N GLY A 120 -9.48 -4.29 -7.24
CA GLY A 120 -8.80 -5.58 -7.27
C GLY A 120 -9.42 -6.56 -8.27
N ARG A 121 -10.73 -6.50 -8.52
CA ARG A 121 -11.39 -7.35 -9.53
C ARG A 121 -10.89 -7.08 -10.94
N PHE A 122 -10.45 -5.86 -11.23
CA PHE A 122 -9.96 -5.44 -12.55
C PHE A 122 -8.44 -5.44 -12.64
N LEU A 123 -7.76 -5.14 -11.52
CA LEU A 123 -6.31 -4.94 -11.48
C LEU A 123 -5.55 -6.22 -11.15
N VAL A 124 -6.04 -7.10 -10.28
CA VAL A 124 -5.27 -8.28 -9.82
C VAL A 124 -4.89 -9.19 -10.99
N ALA A 125 -5.79 -9.40 -11.94
CA ALA A 125 -5.50 -10.20 -13.13
C ALA A 125 -4.38 -9.61 -13.99
N LYS A 126 -4.25 -8.27 -14.03
CA LYS A 126 -3.21 -7.56 -14.79
C LYS A 126 -1.89 -7.51 -14.02
N LEU A 127 -1.95 -7.21 -12.72
CA LEU A 127 -0.77 -6.95 -11.89
C LEU A 127 -0.14 -8.22 -11.33
N SER A 128 -0.91 -9.29 -11.22
CA SER A 128 -0.41 -10.57 -10.74
C SER A 128 -1.06 -11.72 -11.52
N PRO A 129 -0.56 -12.03 -12.73
CA PRO A 129 -1.05 -13.19 -13.47
C PRO A 129 -0.91 -14.50 -12.67
N ALA A 130 0.15 -14.60 -11.85
CA ALA A 130 0.35 -15.73 -10.93
C ALA A 130 -0.77 -15.84 -9.87
N ALA A 131 -1.46 -14.74 -9.54
CA ALA A 131 -2.63 -14.77 -8.67
C ALA A 131 -3.83 -15.49 -9.31
N SER A 132 -3.84 -15.78 -10.61
CA SER A 132 -4.89 -16.60 -11.25
C SER A 132 -4.63 -18.10 -11.17
N ILE A 133 -3.42 -18.52 -10.76
CA ILE A 133 -3.06 -19.95 -10.70
C ILE A 133 -3.88 -20.63 -9.60
N SER A 134 -4.56 -21.71 -9.99
CA SER A 134 -5.21 -22.63 -9.06
C SER A 134 -4.32 -23.83 -8.85
N LEU A 135 -3.96 -24.08 -7.59
CA LEU A 135 -3.18 -25.26 -7.22
C LEU A 135 -4.13 -26.43 -6.93
N THR A 136 -3.71 -27.63 -7.29
CA THR A 136 -4.35 -28.88 -6.84
C THR A 136 -4.15 -29.06 -5.34
N LYS A 137 -4.89 -30.01 -4.75
CA LYS A 137 -4.71 -30.36 -3.33
C LYS A 137 -3.28 -30.82 -3.05
N ARG A 138 -2.72 -31.67 -3.91
CA ARG A 138 -1.37 -32.20 -3.75
C ARG A 138 -0.30 -31.13 -3.92
N GLU A 139 -0.43 -30.22 -4.89
CA GLU A 139 0.53 -29.12 -5.05
C GLU A 139 0.56 -28.20 -3.82
N ARG A 140 -0.60 -27.94 -3.19
CA ARG A 140 -0.63 -27.17 -1.93
C ARG A 140 0.08 -27.89 -0.79
N GLU A 141 -0.12 -29.20 -0.65
CA GLU A 141 0.55 -30.03 0.37
C GLU A 141 2.08 -30.00 0.17
N VAL A 142 2.54 -30.27 -1.06
CA VAL A 142 3.96 -30.24 -1.42
C VAL A 142 4.58 -28.88 -1.13
N LEU A 143 3.91 -27.78 -1.51
CA LEU A 143 4.40 -26.42 -1.22
C LEU A 143 4.41 -26.09 0.27
N SER A 144 3.43 -26.58 1.04
CA SER A 144 3.40 -26.41 2.50
C SER A 144 4.61 -27.07 3.15
N TRP A 145 4.88 -28.34 2.83
CA TRP A 145 6.04 -29.07 3.34
C TRP A 145 7.37 -28.47 2.87
N THR A 146 7.43 -28.01 1.63
CA THR A 146 8.61 -27.29 1.12
C THR A 146 8.84 -26.01 1.92
N SER A 147 7.77 -25.28 2.29
CA SER A 147 7.88 -24.06 3.11
C SER A 147 8.34 -24.32 4.55
N GLU A 148 8.13 -25.53 5.06
CA GLU A 148 8.66 -26.01 6.34
C GLU A 148 10.12 -26.50 6.23
N GLY A 149 10.67 -26.57 5.01
CA GLY A 149 12.06 -26.98 4.75
C GLY A 149 12.24 -28.46 4.42
N ARG A 150 11.16 -29.22 4.16
CA ARG A 150 11.26 -30.63 3.78
C ARG A 150 11.85 -30.81 2.39
N THR A 151 12.68 -31.84 2.23
CA THR A 151 13.28 -32.22 0.96
C THR A 151 12.30 -33.00 0.08
N ALA A 152 12.60 -33.08 -1.22
CA ALA A 152 11.76 -33.82 -2.17
C ALA A 152 11.62 -35.31 -1.81
N SER A 153 12.65 -35.92 -1.19
CA SER A 153 12.61 -37.32 -0.74
C SER A 153 11.60 -37.49 0.41
N GLU A 154 11.68 -36.64 1.44
CA GLU A 154 10.78 -36.69 2.60
C GLU A 154 9.32 -36.38 2.24
N ILE A 155 9.10 -35.57 1.20
CA ILE A 155 7.77 -35.29 0.65
C ILE A 155 7.24 -36.48 -0.16
N GLY A 156 8.11 -37.21 -0.85
CA GLY A 156 7.74 -38.39 -1.64
C GLY A 156 7.28 -39.59 -0.79
N GLU A 157 7.67 -39.64 0.47
CA GLU A 157 7.30 -40.68 1.44
C GLU A 157 5.96 -40.43 2.15
N GLN A 158 5.30 -39.28 1.89
CA GLN A 158 4.01 -38.86 2.47
C GLN A 158 2.85 -39.04 1.48
#